data_AF-A0A9N9TCI9-F1
#
_entry.id   AF-A0A9N9TCI9-F1
#
_cell.length_a   1.000
_cell.length_b   1.000
_cell.length_c   1.000
_cell.angle_alpha   90.00
_cell.angle_beta   90.00
_cell.angle_gamma   90.00
#
_symmetry.space_group_name_H-M   'P 1'
#
loop_
_entity.id
_entity.type
_entity.pdbx_description
1 polymer ?
#
loop_
_entity_poly.entity_id
_entity_poly.type
_entity_poly.pdbx_seq_one_letter_code
_entity_poly.pdbx_strand_id
1 'polypeptide(L)'
;MKFSYIAFCCLLALAFAEQGNEQQKLSEAHDACQSNPNTKLSHEAMMHMEGSNDPNLGRHMLCMNVKLGIQNENGDVNVEELKKDLERHLKDAAKVTEVVGECGKRQAGASKEDVAIALARCLGKYLGNVHNHHGAHGEHHEGHHEGHHEGHH
;
A
#
# COMPACT_ATOMS: atom_id res chain seq x y z
N MET A 1 35.66 -2.14 -30.90
CA MET A 1 35.41 -2.53 -29.49
C MET A 1 34.93 -1.39 -28.58
N LYS A 2 35.13 -0.09 -28.89
CA LYS A 2 34.69 1.04 -28.04
C LYS A 2 33.20 1.43 -28.18
N PHE A 3 32.60 1.20 -29.35
CA PHE A 3 31.18 1.52 -29.60
C PHE A 3 30.19 0.55 -28.92
N SER A 4 30.65 -0.63 -28.50
CA SER A 4 29.82 -1.65 -27.84
C SER A 4 29.47 -1.29 -26.40
N TYR A 5 30.32 -0.53 -25.71
CA TYR A 5 30.10 -0.09 -24.33
C TYR A 5 29.11 1.08 -24.24
N ILE A 6 29.08 1.94 -25.26
CA ILE A 6 28.17 3.10 -25.32
C ILE A 6 26.71 2.62 -25.49
N ALA A 7 26.49 1.63 -26.35
CA ALA A 7 25.17 1.05 -26.56
C ALA A 7 24.62 0.34 -25.29
N PHE A 8 25.50 -0.30 -24.51
CA PHE A 8 25.13 -0.98 -23.27
C PHE A 8 24.75 0.00 -22.14
N CYS A 9 25.43 1.16 -22.04
CA CYS A 9 25.09 2.20 -21.07
C CYS A 9 23.72 2.85 -21.32
N CYS A 10 23.33 3.07 -22.58
CA CYS A 10 22.03 3.68 -22.91
C CYS A 10 20.85 2.76 -22.55
N LEU A 11 21.02 1.44 -22.65
CA LEU A 11 19.98 0.47 -22.30
C LEU A 11 19.75 0.39 -20.79
N LEU A 12 20.81 0.57 -19.98
CA LEU A 12 20.69 0.59 -18.51
C LEU A 12 19.98 1.85 -18.00
N ALA A 13 20.14 3.00 -18.64
CA ALA A 13 19.53 4.26 -18.19
C ALA A 13 17.99 4.29 -18.31
N LEU A 14 17.41 3.54 -19.27
CA LEU A 14 15.96 3.49 -19.45
C LEU A 14 15.24 2.65 -18.39
N ALA A 15 15.94 1.72 -17.73
CA ALA A 15 15.34 0.82 -16.74
C ALA A 15 15.01 1.50 -15.39
N PHE A 16 15.54 2.70 -15.12
CA PHE A 16 15.39 3.38 -13.82
C PHE A 16 14.32 4.49 -13.79
N ALA A 17 13.64 4.77 -14.91
CA ALA A 17 12.72 5.90 -15.00
C ALA A 17 11.33 5.66 -14.36
N GLU A 18 10.91 4.42 -14.13
CA GLU A 18 9.51 4.12 -13.72
C GLU A 18 9.25 4.19 -12.21
N GLN A 19 10.24 3.96 -11.33
CA GLN A 19 9.99 3.86 -9.89
C GLN A 19 9.71 5.20 -9.18
N GLY A 20 10.09 6.34 -9.75
CA GLY A 20 9.93 7.66 -9.09
C GLY A 20 8.49 8.20 -9.07
N ASN A 21 7.60 7.67 -9.91
CA ASN A 21 6.28 8.26 -10.15
C ASN A 21 5.25 7.90 -9.05
N GLU A 22 5.35 6.72 -8.44
CA GLU A 22 4.34 6.22 -7.52
C GLU A 22 4.36 6.89 -6.15
N GLN A 23 5.55 6.95 -5.54
CA GLN A 23 5.73 7.61 -4.25
C GLN A 23 5.36 9.10 -4.34
N GLN A 24 5.62 9.72 -5.50
CA GLN A 24 5.20 11.08 -5.80
C GLN A 24 3.66 11.19 -5.84
N LYS A 25 2.96 10.33 -6.59
CA LYS A 25 1.49 10.32 -6.63
C LYS A 25 0.86 10.11 -5.26
N LEU A 26 1.41 9.19 -4.46
CA LEU A 26 0.95 8.95 -3.10
C LEU A 26 1.14 10.19 -2.21
N SER A 27 2.31 10.83 -2.29
CA SER A 27 2.61 12.06 -1.54
C SER A 27 1.70 13.20 -1.97
N GLU A 28 1.50 13.42 -3.27
CA GLU A 28 0.62 14.46 -3.80
C GLU A 28 -0.83 14.23 -3.37
N ALA A 29 -1.30 12.98 -3.39
CA ALA A 29 -2.62 12.62 -2.90
C ALA A 29 -2.76 12.92 -1.41
N HIS A 30 -1.78 12.49 -0.61
CA HIS A 30 -1.74 12.72 0.83
C HIS A 30 -1.76 14.20 1.18
N ASP A 31 -0.87 14.99 0.58
CA ASP A 31 -0.78 16.44 0.85
C ASP A 31 -2.07 17.16 0.45
N ALA A 32 -2.66 16.79 -0.69
CA ALA A 32 -3.95 17.33 -1.09
C ALA A 32 -5.06 16.97 -0.08
N CYS A 33 -5.11 15.72 0.40
CA CYS A 33 -6.09 15.30 1.41
C CYS A 33 -5.83 15.92 2.80
N GLN A 34 -4.59 16.17 3.19
CA GLN A 34 -4.26 16.86 4.45
C GLN A 34 -4.53 18.37 4.41
N SER A 35 -4.46 18.99 3.22
CA SER A 35 -4.72 20.42 3.05
C SER A 35 -6.19 20.81 3.26
N ASN A 36 -7.11 19.86 3.09
CA ASN A 36 -8.54 20.08 3.26
C ASN A 36 -8.97 19.76 4.71
N PRO A 37 -9.53 20.73 5.47
CA PRO A 37 -9.96 20.51 6.86
C PRO A 37 -10.97 19.37 7.07
N ASN A 38 -11.76 19.02 6.05
CA ASN A 38 -12.77 17.96 6.13
C ASN A 38 -12.20 16.54 5.93
N THR A 39 -10.95 16.44 5.48
CA THR A 39 -10.23 15.19 5.25
C THR A 39 -8.91 15.14 6.02
N LYS A 40 -8.51 16.22 6.68
CA LYS A 40 -7.29 16.30 7.47
C LYS A 40 -7.33 15.32 8.64
N LEU A 41 -6.25 14.57 8.83
CA LEU A 41 -6.03 13.69 9.97
C LEU A 41 -5.05 14.32 10.95
N SER A 42 -5.21 14.00 12.24
CA SER A 42 -4.16 14.28 13.21
C SER A 42 -2.92 13.41 12.95
N HIS A 43 -1.76 13.84 13.43
CA HIS A 43 -0.55 13.03 13.33
C HIS A 43 -0.70 11.68 14.05
N GLU A 44 -1.33 11.69 15.22
CA GLU A 44 -1.67 10.47 15.97
C GLU A 44 -2.55 9.51 15.16
N ALA A 45 -3.60 10.03 14.52
CA ALA A 45 -4.51 9.23 13.70
C ALA A 45 -3.82 8.59 12.49
N MET A 46 -2.80 9.23 11.91
CA MET A 46 -1.99 8.65 10.84
C MET A 46 -1.05 7.56 11.36
N MET A 47 -0.45 7.74 12.52
CA MET A 47 0.44 6.74 13.12
C MET A 47 -0.32 5.50 13.61
N HIS A 48 -1.58 5.68 14.02
CA HIS A 48 -2.44 4.64 14.59
C HIS A 48 -3.76 4.51 13.83
N MET A 49 -3.70 4.41 12.50
CA MET A 49 -4.91 4.25 11.67
C MET A 49 -5.77 3.06 12.10
N GLU A 50 -5.12 1.97 12.49
CA GLU A 50 -5.80 0.84 13.11
C GLU A 50 -6.12 1.17 14.58
N GLY A 51 -7.39 1.43 14.87
CA GLY A 51 -7.88 1.82 16.20
C GLY A 51 -8.12 3.32 16.38
N SER A 52 -7.75 4.15 15.40
CA SER A 52 -8.08 5.58 15.42
C SER A 52 -9.59 5.81 15.41
N ASN A 53 -10.04 6.70 16.30
CA ASN A 53 -11.41 7.21 16.37
C ASN A 53 -11.54 8.60 15.75
N ASP A 54 -10.55 9.03 14.95
CA ASP A 54 -10.59 10.33 14.28
C ASP A 54 -11.81 10.40 13.34
N PRO A 55 -12.71 11.38 13.51
CA PRO A 55 -13.94 11.47 12.72
C PRO A 55 -13.69 11.68 11.22
N ASN A 56 -12.50 12.11 10.83
CA ASN A 56 -12.11 12.32 9.44
C ASN A 56 -11.44 11.09 8.80
N LEU A 57 -11.16 10.01 9.55
CA LEU A 57 -10.43 8.85 9.02
C LEU A 57 -11.05 8.31 7.73
N GLY A 58 -12.36 8.06 7.73
CA GLY A 58 -13.05 7.55 6.55
C GLY A 58 -13.03 8.52 5.36
N ARG A 59 -13.13 9.83 5.62
CA ARG A 59 -13.07 10.86 4.59
C ARG A 59 -11.66 10.99 4.01
N HIS A 60 -10.64 10.88 4.85
CA HIS A 60 -9.24 10.88 4.42
C HIS A 60 -8.95 9.67 3.52
N MET A 61 -9.32 8.46 3.96
CA MET A 61 -9.12 7.24 3.17
C MET A 61 -9.84 7.30 1.84
N LEU A 62 -11.10 7.79 1.83
CA LEU A 62 -11.83 7.99 0.58
C LEU A 62 -11.13 8.99 -0.34
N CYS A 63 -10.67 10.13 0.19
CA CYS A 63 -9.94 11.14 -0.57
C CYS A 63 -8.69 10.56 -1.23
N MET A 64 -7.91 9.77 -0.47
CA MET A 64 -6.73 9.08 -0.98
C MET A 64 -7.11 8.11 -2.11
N ASN A 65 -8.07 7.22 -1.86
CA ASN A 65 -8.47 6.21 -2.84
C ASN A 65 -9.01 6.82 -4.13
N VAL A 66 -9.76 7.92 -4.05
CA VAL A 66 -10.28 8.65 -5.23
C VAL A 66 -9.15 9.27 -6.03
N LYS A 67 -8.18 9.91 -5.38
CA LYS A 67 -7.03 10.52 -6.06
C LYS A 67 -6.12 9.48 -6.73
N LEU A 68 -6.01 8.30 -6.12
CA LEU A 68 -5.27 7.17 -6.68
C LEU A 68 -6.08 6.38 -7.73
N GLY A 69 -7.37 6.67 -7.89
CA GLY A 69 -8.25 6.01 -8.87
C GLY A 69 -8.76 4.63 -8.45
N ILE A 70 -8.46 4.19 -7.22
CA ILE A 70 -8.79 2.87 -6.69
C ILE A 70 -10.24 2.80 -6.21
N GLN A 71 -10.84 3.92 -5.83
CA GLN A 71 -12.25 4.02 -5.44
C GLN A 71 -12.87 5.25 -6.10
N ASN A 72 -14.15 5.19 -6.48
CA ASN A 72 -14.86 6.36 -7.02
C ASN A 72 -15.58 7.16 -5.91
N GLU A 73 -16.13 8.34 -6.26
CA GLU A 73 -16.82 9.21 -5.29
C GLU A 73 -18.09 8.60 -4.68
N ASN A 74 -18.67 7.60 -5.35
CA ASN A 74 -19.83 6.85 -4.84
C ASN A 74 -19.42 5.73 -3.88
N GLY A 75 -18.13 5.45 -3.79
CA GLY A 75 -17.53 4.46 -2.91
C GLY A 75 -17.31 3.09 -3.53
N ASP A 76 -17.54 2.91 -4.83
CA ASP A 76 -17.26 1.62 -5.48
C ASP A 76 -15.77 1.50 -5.76
N VAL A 77 -15.23 0.30 -5.51
CA VAL A 77 -13.84 -0.02 -5.79
C VAL A 77 -13.66 -0.23 -7.28
N ASN A 78 -12.70 0.47 -7.87
CA ASN A 78 -12.25 0.26 -9.23
C ASN A 78 -11.30 -0.95 -9.23
N VAL A 79 -11.88 -2.13 -9.48
CA VAL A 79 -11.17 -3.42 -9.43
C VAL A 79 -9.98 -3.47 -10.40
N GLU A 80 -10.09 -2.84 -11.57
CA GLU A 80 -9.02 -2.83 -12.57
C GLU A 80 -7.84 -1.95 -12.13
N GLU A 81 -8.10 -0.75 -11.61
CA GLU A 81 -7.02 0.10 -11.08
C GLU A 81 -6.43 -0.49 -9.80
N LEU A 82 -7.24 -1.12 -8.93
CA LEU A 82 -6.73 -1.85 -7.77
C LEU A 82 -5.80 -3.00 -8.19
N LYS A 83 -6.18 -3.77 -9.21
CA LYS A 83 -5.34 -4.85 -9.73
C LYS A 83 -4.02 -4.31 -10.25
N LYS A 84 -4.07 -3.25 -11.07
CA LYS A 84 -2.89 -2.59 -11.62
C LYS A 84 -2.00 -2.01 -10.52
N ASP A 85 -2.56 -1.51 -9.43
CA ASP A 85 -1.84 -1.06 -8.24
C ASP A 85 -1.10 -2.22 -7.57
N LEU A 86 -1.81 -3.31 -7.31
CA LEU A 86 -1.24 -4.50 -6.70
C LEU A 86 -0.15 -5.16 -7.54
N GLU A 87 -0.25 -5.17 -8.88
CA GLU A 87 0.79 -5.70 -9.77
C GLU A 87 2.12 -4.94 -9.68
N ARG A 88 2.12 -3.70 -9.16
CA ARG A 88 3.35 -2.91 -8.94
C ARG A 88 4.02 -3.27 -7.62
N HIS A 89 3.26 -3.73 -6.64
CA HIS A 89 3.75 -4.06 -5.30
C HIS A 89 3.96 -5.56 -5.07
N LEU A 90 3.16 -6.40 -5.72
CA LEU A 90 3.18 -7.86 -5.60
C LEU A 90 3.71 -8.49 -6.89
N LYS A 91 4.78 -9.27 -6.77
CA LYS A 91 5.38 -9.98 -7.92
C LYS A 91 4.60 -11.23 -8.33
N ASP A 92 3.77 -11.77 -7.44
CA ASP A 92 3.00 -13.00 -7.66
C ASP A 92 1.59 -12.66 -8.17
N ALA A 93 1.30 -13.03 -9.42
CA ALA A 93 0.00 -12.81 -10.06
C ALA A 93 -1.15 -13.59 -9.38
N ALA A 94 -0.88 -14.74 -8.77
CA ALA A 94 -1.87 -15.47 -8.01
C ALA A 94 -2.24 -14.68 -6.74
N LYS A 95 -1.23 -14.08 -6.09
CA LYS A 95 -1.45 -13.21 -4.93
C LYS A 95 -2.22 -11.95 -5.30
N VAL A 96 -1.90 -11.31 -6.42
CA VAL A 96 -2.69 -10.17 -6.93
C VAL A 96 -4.16 -10.56 -7.10
N THR A 97 -4.42 -11.70 -7.74
CA THR A 97 -5.79 -12.19 -7.98
C THR A 97 -6.53 -12.47 -6.67
N GLU A 98 -5.85 -13.07 -5.69
CA GLU A 98 -6.38 -13.31 -4.34
C GLU A 98 -6.76 -11.99 -3.65
N VAL A 99 -5.84 -11.01 -3.62
CA VAL A 99 -6.05 -9.73 -2.94
C VAL A 99 -7.15 -8.92 -3.60
N VAL A 100 -7.22 -8.88 -4.93
CA VAL A 100 -8.33 -8.24 -5.66
C VAL A 100 -9.65 -8.90 -5.30
N GLY A 101 -9.69 -10.24 -5.24
CA GLY A 101 -10.87 -11.01 -4.89
C GLY A 101 -11.34 -10.83 -3.44
N GLU A 102 -10.43 -10.58 -2.50
CA GLU A 102 -10.77 -10.30 -1.10
C GLU A 102 -11.10 -8.83 -0.87
N CYS A 103 -10.19 -7.93 -1.24
CA CYS A 103 -10.25 -6.52 -0.88
C CYS A 103 -11.05 -5.66 -1.86
N GLY A 104 -11.22 -6.10 -3.11
CA GLY A 104 -11.95 -5.34 -4.13
C GLY A 104 -13.47 -5.34 -3.99
N LYS A 105 -14.01 -5.96 -2.93
CA LYS A 105 -15.45 -6.12 -2.74
C LYS A 105 -16.03 -4.99 -1.90
N ARG A 106 -17.08 -4.35 -2.44
CA ARG A 106 -17.94 -3.46 -1.67
C ARG A 106 -18.91 -4.26 -0.81
N GLN A 107 -18.96 -3.96 0.48
CA GLN A 107 -19.98 -4.49 1.38
C GLN A 107 -21.33 -3.82 1.10
N ALA A 108 -22.40 -4.61 1.02
CA ALA A 108 -23.75 -4.11 0.76
C ALA A 108 -24.22 -3.20 1.91
N GLY A 109 -24.76 -2.02 1.57
CA GLY A 109 -25.25 -1.05 2.54
C GLY A 109 -24.16 -0.23 3.26
N ALA A 110 -22.88 -0.48 3.01
CA ALA A 110 -21.79 0.30 3.58
C ALA A 110 -21.70 1.71 2.96
N SER A 111 -21.39 2.71 3.80
CA SER A 111 -21.07 4.05 3.32
C SER A 111 -19.78 4.04 2.50
N LYS A 112 -19.57 5.07 1.67
CA LYS A 112 -18.35 5.17 0.85
C LYS A 112 -17.09 5.30 1.71
N GLU A 113 -17.18 5.97 2.85
CA GLU A 113 -16.13 6.10 3.86
C GLU A 113 -15.82 4.75 4.54
N ASP A 114 -16.85 3.96 4.88
CA ASP A 114 -16.65 2.62 5.46
C ASP A 114 -15.97 1.68 4.46
N VAL A 115 -16.35 1.75 3.18
CA VAL A 115 -15.69 0.98 2.13
C VAL A 115 -14.22 1.40 1.98
N ALA A 116 -13.92 2.71 2.08
CA ALA A 116 -12.56 3.20 1.98
C ALA A 116 -11.67 2.68 3.13
N ILE A 117 -12.18 2.70 4.36
CA ILE A 117 -11.49 2.15 5.54
C ILE A 117 -11.30 0.64 5.39
N ALA A 118 -12.36 -0.08 5.00
CA ALA A 118 -12.31 -1.53 4.84
C ALA A 118 -11.28 -1.95 3.78
N LEU A 119 -11.23 -1.24 2.66
CA LEU A 119 -10.24 -1.45 1.62
C LEU A 119 -8.82 -1.23 2.16
N ALA A 120 -8.54 -0.08 2.78
CA ALA A 120 -7.21 0.24 3.31
C ALA A 120 -6.73 -0.81 4.34
N ARG A 121 -7.61 -1.23 5.27
CA ARG A 121 -7.31 -2.29 6.25
C ARG A 121 -7.07 -3.64 5.58
N CYS A 122 -7.85 -3.99 4.56
CA CYS A 122 -7.67 -5.24 3.84
C CYS A 122 -6.31 -5.27 3.12
N LEU A 123 -5.94 -4.20 2.42
CA LEU A 123 -4.66 -4.09 1.73
C LEU A 123 -3.46 -4.09 2.70
N GLY A 124 -3.61 -3.50 3.89
CA GLY A 124 -2.57 -3.50 4.93
C GLY A 124 -2.13 -4.91 5.36
N LYS A 125 -3.02 -5.91 5.29
CA LYS A 125 -2.68 -7.33 5.54
C LYS A 125 -1.66 -7.92 4.55
N TYR A 126 -1.60 -7.36 3.35
CA TYR A 126 -0.85 -7.90 2.21
C TYR A 126 0.38 -7.08 1.85
N LEU A 127 0.28 -5.75 1.96
CA LEU A 127 1.34 -4.82 1.54
C LEU A 127 2.22 -4.36 2.72
N GLY A 128 1.83 -4.67 3.95
CA GLY A 128 2.44 -4.11 5.15
C GLY A 128 2.00 -2.67 5.40
N ASN A 129 2.07 -2.23 6.66
CA ASN A 129 1.68 -0.86 7.02
C ASN A 129 2.65 0.15 6.37
N VAL A 130 2.11 1.04 5.51
CA VAL A 130 2.82 2.07 4.73
C VAL A 130 3.57 3.11 5.60
N HIS A 131 3.48 3.01 6.94
CA HIS A 131 4.17 3.89 7.88
C HIS A 131 5.49 3.35 8.45
N ASN A 132 5.97 2.18 8.03
CA ASN A 132 7.24 1.61 8.52
C ASN A 132 8.49 2.07 7.73
N HIS A 133 8.55 3.33 7.26
CA HIS A 133 9.76 3.88 6.64
C HIS A 133 10.71 4.63 7.60
N HIS A 134 10.47 4.55 8.91
CA HIS A 134 11.50 4.88 9.90
C HIS A 134 11.71 3.73 10.89
N GLY A 135 12.54 2.76 10.46
CA GLY A 135 13.28 1.87 11.36
C GLY A 135 12.69 0.46 11.54
N ALA A 136 13.02 -0.45 10.63
CA ALA A 136 13.08 -1.87 10.95
C ALA A 136 14.22 -2.51 10.16
N HIS A 137 15.40 -2.59 10.78
CA HIS A 137 16.35 -3.65 10.43
C HIS A 137 15.63 -4.98 10.66
N GLY A 138 15.72 -5.85 9.65
CA GLY A 138 14.82 -6.99 9.50
C GLY A 138 14.94 -8.06 10.58
N GLU A 139 13.86 -8.82 10.70
CA GLU A 139 13.90 -10.18 11.23
C GLU A 139 13.12 -11.07 10.25
N HIS A 140 13.89 -11.87 9.50
CA HIS A 140 13.38 -13.01 8.77
C HIS A 140 12.98 -14.08 9.79
N HIS A 141 11.70 -14.42 9.86
CA HIS A 141 11.26 -15.64 10.52
C HIS A 141 11.54 -16.85 9.61
N GLU A 142 12.67 -17.52 9.83
CA GLU A 142 12.85 -18.92 9.45
C GLU A 142 12.69 -19.78 10.71
N GLY A 143 11.63 -20.59 10.72
CA GLY A 143 11.43 -21.61 11.73
C GLY A 143 12.39 -22.77 11.51
N HIS A 144 13.18 -23.09 12.53
CA HIS A 144 13.80 -24.41 12.68
C HIS A 144 13.67 -24.85 14.15
N HIS A 145 12.85 -25.86 14.36
CA HIS A 145 12.79 -26.65 15.59
C HIS A 145 13.93 -27.67 15.57
N GLU A 146 14.95 -27.52 16.42
CA GLU A 146 15.82 -28.63 16.81
C GLU A 146 16.28 -28.51 18.28
N GLY A 147 15.97 -29.55 19.05
CA GLY A 147 16.86 -30.17 20.05
C GLY A 147 17.23 -29.39 21.32
N HIS A 148 16.47 -29.59 22.40
CA HIS A 148 16.94 -29.30 23.76
C HIS A 148 18.03 -30.29 24.19
N HIS A 149 19.17 -29.74 24.58
CA HIS A 149 20.25 -30.36 25.36
C HIS A 149 19.78 -30.69 26.78
N GLU A 150 20.18 -31.86 27.32
CA GLU A 150 20.51 -31.99 28.74
C GLU A 150 21.71 -32.93 28.91
N GLY A 151 22.75 -32.40 29.53
CA GLY A 151 23.91 -33.14 29.99
C GLY A 151 24.76 -32.24 30.86
N HIS A 152 24.71 -32.43 32.17
CA HIS A 152 25.75 -31.98 33.10
C HIS A 152 25.83 -32.95 34.28
N HIS A 153 26.96 -33.63 34.36
CA HIS A 153 27.53 -34.25 35.55
C HIS A 153 28.12 -33.19 36.48
#